data_AF-A0A3B5MCR8-F1
#
_entry.id   AF-A0A3B5MCR8-F1
#
_cell.length_a   1.000
_cell.length_b   1.000
_cell.length_c   1.000
_cell.angle_alpha   90.00
_cell.angle_beta   90.00
_cell.angle_gamma   90.00
#
_symmetry.space_group_name_H-M   'P 1'
#
loop_
_entity.id
_entity.type
_entity.pdbx_description
1 polymer ?
#
loop_
_entity_poly.entity_id
_entity_poly.type
_entity_poly.pdbx_seq_one_letter_code
_entity_poly.pdbx_strand_id
1 'polypeptide(L)'
;MDVTLSELLASFMESPLVLWVRMLGPLGSEERVAMFMELVDGVFLHKVMTYIDPNPTNQRLNKNVNNDVSLRLYNLTVLTRHIRTYYQVQNRTHCSRTGPIGPVM
;
A
#
# COMPACT_ATOMS: atom_id res chain seq x y z
N MET A 1 25.23 -21.89 3.12
CA MET A 1 25.16 -21.34 1.76
C MET A 1 24.66 -19.91 1.90
N ASP A 2 25.35 -18.95 1.32
CA ASP A 2 24.83 -17.59 1.24
C ASP A 2 23.65 -17.56 0.27
N VAL A 3 22.52 -17.01 0.71
CA VAL A 3 21.32 -16.85 -0.13
C VAL A 3 21.62 -15.77 -1.17
N THR A 4 21.33 -16.06 -2.43
CA THR A 4 21.53 -15.10 -3.52
C THR A 4 20.41 -14.06 -3.55
N LEU A 5 20.69 -12.88 -4.13
CA LEU A 5 19.67 -11.83 -4.30
C LEU A 5 18.47 -12.31 -5.14
N SER A 6 18.71 -13.18 -6.12
CA SER A 6 17.67 -13.75 -6.98
C SER A 6 16.72 -14.66 -6.20
N GLU A 7 17.26 -15.50 -5.30
CA GLU A 7 16.46 -16.36 -4.43
C GLU A 7 15.66 -15.54 -3.42
N LEU A 8 16.27 -14.50 -2.85
CA LEU A 8 15.56 -13.59 -1.95
C LEU A 8 14.42 -12.86 -2.66
N LEU A 9 14.65 -12.36 -3.88
CA LEU A 9 13.63 -11.72 -4.69
C LEU A 9 12.50 -12.71 -5.05
N ALA A 10 12.83 -13.94 -5.43
CA ALA A 10 11.84 -14.97 -5.72
C ALA A 10 10.96 -15.26 -4.49
N SER A 11 11.59 -15.49 -3.34
CA SER A 11 10.88 -15.71 -2.07
C SER A 11 9.99 -14.53 -1.67
N PHE A 12 10.48 -13.30 -1.85
CA PHE A 12 9.69 -12.09 -1.61
C PHE A 12 8.47 -12.01 -2.54
N MET A 13 8.65 -12.26 -3.84
CA MET A 13 7.57 -12.18 -4.84
C MET A 13 6.50 -13.28 -4.64
N GLU A 14 6.85 -14.39 -3.99
CA GLU A 14 5.94 -15.47 -3.62
C GLU A 14 5.34 -15.31 -2.22
N SER A 15 5.73 -14.27 -1.48
CA SER A 15 5.18 -14.03 -0.15
C SER A 15 3.67 -13.79 -0.20
N PRO A 16 2.91 -14.20 0.84
CA PRO A 16 1.45 -14.08 0.85
C PRO A 16 0.95 -12.66 0.58
N LEU A 17 1.67 -11.64 1.07
CA LEU A 17 1.28 -10.25 0.85
C LEU A 17 1.44 -9.85 -0.61
N VAL A 18 2.56 -10.20 -1.26
CA VAL A 18 2.76 -9.88 -2.69
C VAL A 18 1.75 -10.60 -3.56
N LEU A 19 1.48 -11.89 -3.26
CA LEU A 19 0.44 -12.65 -3.96
C LEU A 19 -0.95 -12.00 -3.80
N TRP A 20 -1.32 -11.58 -2.59
CA TRP A 20 -2.60 -10.91 -2.36
C TRP A 20 -2.73 -9.59 -3.13
N VAL A 21 -1.71 -8.73 -3.10
CA VAL A 21 -1.75 -7.45 -3.85
C VAL A 21 -1.87 -7.68 -5.35
N ARG A 22 -1.21 -8.72 -5.89
CA ARG A 22 -1.31 -9.11 -7.32
C ARG A 22 -2.71 -9.56 -7.74
N MET A 23 -3.52 -10.08 -6.82
CA MET A 23 -4.92 -10.44 -7.14
C MET A 23 -5.80 -9.21 -7.38
N LEU A 24 -5.38 -8.01 -6.93
CA LEU A 24 -6.15 -6.77 -7.04
C LEU A 24 -5.88 -6.01 -8.34
N GLY A 25 -4.95 -6.47 -9.17
CA GLY A 25 -4.67 -5.92 -10.48
C GLY A 25 -3.36 -6.44 -11.07
N PRO A 26 -3.20 -6.40 -12.41
CA PRO A 26 -1.98 -6.85 -13.06
C PRO A 26 -0.81 -5.94 -12.66
N LEU A 27 0.29 -6.56 -12.21
CA LEU A 27 1.62 -5.96 -12.29
C LEU A 27 2.04 -6.07 -13.77
N GLY A 28 2.55 -4.99 -14.35
CA GLY A 28 2.67 -4.81 -15.81
C GLY A 28 3.70 -5.70 -16.51
N SER A 29 4.43 -6.55 -15.78
CA SER A 29 5.50 -7.39 -16.31
C SER A 29 5.51 -8.79 -15.68
N GLU A 30 5.92 -9.79 -16.46
CA GLU A 30 6.19 -11.16 -15.99
C GLU A 30 7.55 -11.26 -15.28
N GLU A 31 8.44 -10.29 -15.50
CA GLU A 31 9.77 -10.30 -14.91
C GLU A 31 9.73 -9.87 -13.44
N ARG A 32 10.27 -10.71 -12.54
CA ARG A 32 10.26 -10.47 -11.09
C ARG A 32 10.89 -9.14 -10.68
N VAL A 33 11.96 -8.73 -11.34
CA VAL A 33 12.63 -7.44 -11.04
C VAL A 33 11.72 -6.27 -11.41
N ALA A 34 11.07 -6.32 -12.57
CA ALA A 34 10.14 -5.29 -13.01
C ALA A 34 8.92 -5.21 -12.06
N MET A 35 8.33 -6.35 -11.72
CA MET A 35 7.24 -6.41 -10.73
C MET A 35 7.66 -5.82 -9.38
N PHE A 36 8.86 -6.13 -8.90
CA PHE A 36 9.38 -5.56 -7.67
C PHE A 36 9.53 -4.04 -7.77
N MET A 37 10.01 -3.52 -8.90
CA MET A 37 10.15 -2.07 -9.11
C MET A 37 8.79 -1.35 -9.12
N GLU A 38 7.73 -1.96 -9.66
CA GLU A 38 6.35 -1.44 -9.60
C GLU A 38 5.78 -1.41 -8.16
N LEU A 39 6.21 -2.34 -7.30
CA LEU A 39 5.85 -2.29 -5.88
C LEU A 39 6.61 -1.16 -5.15
N VAL A 40 7.91 -1.03 -5.42
CA VAL A 40 8.81 -0.09 -4.75
C VAL A 40 8.50 1.37 -5.10
N ASP A 41 7.97 1.65 -6.30
CA ASP A 41 7.59 3.02 -6.68
C ASP A 41 6.34 3.55 -5.95
N GLY A 42 5.58 2.66 -5.31
CA GLY A 42 4.40 2.96 -4.49
C GLY A 42 3.13 3.33 -5.26
N VAL A 43 3.16 3.45 -6.59
CA VAL A 43 2.01 3.85 -7.41
C VAL A 43 0.96 2.76 -7.45
N PHE A 44 1.37 1.51 -7.67
CA PHE A 44 0.45 0.37 -7.68
C PHE A 44 -0.17 0.14 -6.29
N LEU A 45 0.66 0.16 -5.24
CA LEU A 45 0.20 -0.01 -3.87
C LEU A 45 -0.80 1.07 -3.44
N HIS A 46 -0.62 2.30 -3.90
CA HIS A 46 -1.61 3.35 -3.66
C HIS A 46 -2.94 3.08 -4.36
N LYS A 47 -2.95 2.54 -5.59
CA LYS A 47 -4.21 2.12 -6.23
C LYS A 47 -4.92 1.05 -5.40
N VAL A 48 -4.17 0.08 -4.88
CA VAL A 48 -4.71 -0.92 -3.95
C VAL A 48 -5.32 -0.26 -2.71
N MET A 49 -4.62 0.71 -2.12
CA MET A 49 -5.17 1.46 -0.98
C MET A 49 -6.46 2.20 -1.34
N THR A 50 -6.60 2.74 -2.56
CA THR A 50 -7.85 3.39 -2.99
C THR A 50 -9.03 2.44 -3.20
N TYR A 51 -8.79 1.14 -3.43
CA TYR A 51 -9.86 0.14 -3.41
C TYR A 51 -10.33 -0.17 -1.98
N ILE A 52 -9.44 -0.07 -1.00
CA ILE A 52 -9.74 -0.28 0.43
C ILE A 52 -10.44 0.95 1.03
N ASP A 53 -9.95 2.14 0.71
CA ASP A 53 -10.48 3.42 1.17
C ASP A 53 -10.65 4.37 -0.02
N PRO A 54 -11.88 4.51 -0.56
CA PRO A 54 -12.16 5.33 -1.73
C PRO A 54 -12.15 6.84 -1.43
N ASN A 55 -11.91 7.25 -0.17
CA ASN A 55 -11.74 8.66 0.21
C ASN A 55 -10.26 9.00 0.49
N PRO A 56 -9.34 8.81 -0.48
CA PRO A 56 -7.95 9.17 -0.26
C PRO A 56 -7.82 10.67 -0.01
N THR A 57 -6.82 11.03 0.79
CA THR A 57 -6.31 12.41 0.81
C THR A 57 -5.96 12.82 -0.64
N ASN A 58 -6.31 14.05 -1.05
CA ASN A 58 -6.12 14.61 -2.42
C ASN A 58 -4.66 14.68 -2.92
N GLN A 59 -3.71 13.96 -2.30
CA GLN A 59 -2.31 14.01 -2.61
C GLN A 59 -2.00 13.15 -3.84
N ARG A 60 -1.60 13.81 -4.93
CA ARG A 60 -1.25 13.16 -6.19
C ARG A 60 0.13 12.50 -6.10
N LEU A 61 0.25 11.32 -6.69
CA LEU A 61 1.52 10.59 -6.82
C LEU A 61 2.28 10.96 -8.09
N ASN A 62 3.60 10.77 -8.04
CA ASN A 62 4.46 10.83 -9.21
C ASN A 62 4.37 9.52 -9.98
N LYS A 63 3.88 9.58 -11.24
CA LYS A 63 3.75 8.39 -12.11
C LYS A 63 5.03 8.07 -12.88
N ASN A 64 5.83 9.08 -13.20
CA ASN A 64 7.08 8.94 -13.94
C ASN A 64 8.27 8.98 -12.98
N VAL A 65 8.45 7.89 -12.26
CA VAL A 65 9.45 7.82 -11.19
C VAL A 65 10.87 7.68 -11.73
N ASN A 66 11.07 7.06 -12.90
CA ASN A 66 12.38 6.95 -13.60
C ASN A 66 13.55 6.51 -12.69
N ASN A 67 13.27 5.64 -11.71
CA ASN A 67 14.22 5.20 -10.68
C ASN A 67 14.76 6.31 -9.76
N ASP A 68 14.15 7.49 -9.74
CA ASP A 68 14.46 8.57 -8.79
C ASP A 68 14.02 8.19 -7.37
N VAL A 69 14.99 8.11 -6.46
CA VAL A 69 14.79 7.70 -5.06
C VAL A 69 13.91 8.69 -4.30
N SER A 70 14.02 9.98 -4.57
CA SER A 70 13.23 11.03 -3.90
C SER A 70 11.76 10.91 -4.28
N LEU A 71 11.47 10.62 -5.56
CA LEU A 71 10.10 10.41 -6.02
C LEU A 71 9.48 9.13 -5.43
N ARG A 72 10.26 8.03 -5.33
CA ARG A 72 9.83 6.79 -4.65
C ARG A 72 9.51 7.05 -3.18
N LEU A 73 10.43 7.72 -2.48
CA LEU A 73 10.26 8.04 -1.08
C LEU A 73 9.01 8.90 -0.85
N TYR A 74 8.80 9.91 -1.69
CA TYR A 74 7.58 10.72 -1.66
C TYR A 74 6.33 9.85 -1.83
N ASN A 75 6.26 9.02 -2.86
CA ASN A 75 5.10 8.17 -3.11
C ASN A 75 4.81 7.22 -1.93
N LEU A 76 5.84 6.59 -1.36
CA LEU A 76 5.71 5.72 -0.20
C LEU A 76 5.31 6.49 1.07
N THR A 77 5.73 7.74 1.22
CA THR A 77 5.31 8.62 2.31
C THR A 77 3.81 8.93 2.23
N VAL A 78 3.30 9.19 1.02
CA VAL A 78 1.86 9.38 0.79
C VAL A 78 1.09 8.12 1.15
N LEU A 79 1.53 6.97 0.64
CA LEU A 79 0.90 5.67 0.90
C LEU A 79 0.83 5.36 2.40
N THR A 80 1.95 5.46 3.10
CA THR A 80 2.02 5.15 4.55
C THR A 80 1.18 6.13 5.38
N ARG A 81 1.09 7.40 4.98
CA ARG A 81 0.18 8.36 5.61
C ARG A 81 -1.28 7.98 5.40
N HIS A 82 -1.66 7.55 4.20
CA HIS A 82 -3.04 7.12 3.92
C HIS A 82 -3.41 5.90 4.75
N ILE A 83 -2.57 4.86 4.76
CA ILE A 83 -2.75 3.65 5.59
C ILE A 83 -2.92 4.04 7.07
N ARG A 84 -2.04 4.89 7.61
CA ARG A 84 -2.12 5.33 9.01
C ARG A 84 -3.42 6.07 9.29
N THR A 85 -3.80 7.00 8.42
CA THR A 85 -5.01 7.81 8.59
C THR A 85 -6.26 6.93 8.54
N TYR A 86 -6.32 5.97 7.63
CA TYR A 86 -7.41 5.01 7.53
C TYR A 86 -7.66 4.30 8.86
N TYR A 87 -6.62 3.68 9.44
CA TYR A 87 -6.77 3.00 10.74
C TYR A 87 -7.03 3.95 11.91
N GLN A 88 -6.45 5.16 11.90
CA GLN A 88 -6.70 6.14 12.96
C GLN A 88 -8.13 6.70 12.94
N VAL A 89 -8.68 7.00 11.76
CA VAL A 89 -10.07 7.46 11.60
C VAL A 89 -11.04 6.35 11.98
N GLN A 90 -10.79 5.12 11.53
CA GLN A 90 -11.61 3.95 11.90
C GLN A 90 -11.65 3.71 13.42
N ASN A 91 -10.53 3.87 14.11
CA ASN A 91 -10.49 3.77 15.57
C ASN A 91 -11.28 4.91 16.23
N ARG A 92 -11.25 6.12 15.67
CA ARG A 92 -12.04 7.25 16.18
C ARG A 92 -13.55 7.06 15.95
N THR A 93 -13.96 6.52 14.81
CA THR A 93 -15.38 6.26 14.50
C THR A 93 -15.96 5.08 15.26
N HIS A 94 -15.15 4.06 15.59
CA HIS A 94 -15.56 3.00 16.51
C HIS A 94 -15.75 3.52 17.94
N CYS A 95 -14.90 4.46 18.39
CA CYS A 95 -15.03 5.07 19.71
C CYS A 95 -16.27 5.97 19.83
N SER A 96 -16.72 6.63 18.75
CA SER A 96 -17.95 7.44 18.76
C SER A 96 -19.24 6.64 18.57
N ARG A 97 -19.18 5.36 18.15
CA ARG A 97 -20.34 4.44 18.13
C ARG A 97 -20.57 3.69 19.44
N THR A 98 -19.63 3.78 20.39
CA THR A 98 -19.72 3.19 21.74
C THR A 98 -19.89 4.26 22.82
N GLY A 99 -20.56 5.36 22.49
CA GLY A 99 -21.02 6.34 23.47
C GLY A 99 -22.10 5.74 24.40
N PRO A 100 -22.22 6.24 25.65
CA PRO A 100 -23.08 5.63 26.65
C PRO A 100 -24.53 5.61 26.16
N ILE A 101 -25.17 4.45 26.29
CA ILE A 101 -26.62 4.34 26.21
C ILE A 101 -27.17 5.30 27.27
N GLY A 102 -27.62 6.48 26.84
CA GLY A 102 -28.33 7.41 27.72
C GLY A 102 -29.55 6.72 28.31
N PRO A 103 -29.96 7.04 29.54
CA PRO A 103 -31.14 6.42 30.13
C PRO A 103 -32.34 6.74 29.25
N VAL A 104 -33.09 5.70 28.90
CA VAL A 104 -34.42 5.83 28.29
C VAL A 104 -35.30 6.51 29.34
N MET A 105 -35.71 7.75 29.06
CA MET A 105 -36.80 8.43 29.76
C MET A 105 -38.04 8.40 28.87
#